data_AF-A0A2D5P6V7-F1
#
_entry.id   AF-A0A2D5P6V7-F1
#
_cell.length_a   1.000
_cell.length_b   1.000
_cell.length_c   1.000
_cell.angle_alpha   90.00
_cell.angle_beta   90.00
_cell.angle_gamma   90.00
#
_symmetry.space_group_name_H-M   'P 1'
#
loop_
_entity.id
_entity.type
_entity.pdbx_description
1 polymer ?
#
loop_
_entity_poly.entity_id
_entity_poly.type
_entity_poly.pdbx_seq_one_letter_code
_entity_poly.pdbx_strand_id
1 'polypeptide(L)'
;MKLINYKLQTQMEYLSDSKSIKFFKEYLQTILEDTSKPYYQRADYIGLSLQELKSKIDILNSDISELQSLKKKLATSLDLAKEITAQILIENGIDRIDGNVISSLTVTKESSKEKRNIKIKDSNSVMGLGFVKFEVDLEDVEKAIDTKEGLVELSEFIEISNTTVVTPSKIKVNAKKLSKDNDSSITDEILTLQTAA
;
A
#
# COMPACT_ATOMS: atom_id res chain seq x y z
N MET A 1 -8.75 -13.04 -13.42
CA MET A 1 -7.44 -13.74 -13.42
C MET A 1 -7.44 -14.79 -14.52
N LYS A 2 -6.37 -14.90 -15.31
CA LYS A 2 -6.19 -16.04 -16.22
C LYS A 2 -6.03 -17.32 -15.39
N LEU A 3 -6.55 -18.45 -15.87
CA LEU A 3 -6.46 -19.75 -15.18
C LEU A 3 -5.13 -20.47 -15.39
N ILE A 4 -4.30 -19.99 -16.32
CA ILE A 4 -3.00 -20.56 -16.62
C ILE A 4 -1.98 -19.95 -15.64
N ASN A 5 -1.63 -20.70 -14.60
CA ASN A 5 -0.54 -20.34 -13.72
C ASN A 5 0.77 -20.89 -14.28
N TYR A 6 1.73 -20.03 -14.56
CA TYR A 6 3.07 -20.49 -14.94
C TYR A 6 3.72 -21.19 -13.74
N LYS A 7 4.42 -22.31 -13.96
CA LYS A 7 5.16 -22.99 -12.88
C LYS A 7 6.11 -22.03 -12.15
N LEU A 8 6.82 -21.16 -12.90
CA LEU A 8 7.67 -20.11 -12.34
C LEU A 8 6.89 -19.08 -11.49
N GLN A 9 5.73 -18.63 -11.96
CA GLN A 9 4.87 -17.73 -11.21
C GLN A 9 4.46 -18.33 -9.86
N THR A 10 4.04 -19.60 -9.84
CA THR A 10 3.70 -20.30 -8.59
C THR A 10 4.91 -20.38 -7.64
N GLN A 11 6.12 -20.66 -8.16
CA GLN A 11 7.33 -20.63 -7.33
C GLN A 11 7.63 -19.23 -6.78
N MET A 12 7.38 -18.17 -7.57
CA MET A 12 7.52 -16.78 -7.12
C MET A 12 6.49 -16.42 -6.02
N GLU A 13 5.25 -16.91 -6.11
CA GLU A 13 4.21 -16.68 -5.10
C GLU A 13 4.56 -17.31 -3.74
N TYR A 14 5.29 -18.44 -3.75
CA TYR A 14 5.75 -19.11 -2.53
C TYR A 14 7.10 -18.59 -2.00
N LEU A 15 7.66 -17.53 -2.59
CA LEU A 15 8.87 -16.91 -2.05
C LEU A 15 8.59 -16.33 -0.66
N SER A 16 9.35 -16.80 0.32
CA SER A 16 9.33 -16.35 1.71
C SER A 16 10.76 -16.35 2.26
N ASP A 17 10.99 -15.56 3.29
CA ASP A 17 12.33 -15.21 3.79
C ASP A 17 13.18 -16.41 4.27
N SER A 18 12.61 -17.61 4.45
CA SER A 18 13.28 -18.71 5.18
C SER A 18 13.59 -19.99 4.40
N LYS A 19 12.88 -20.35 3.31
CA LYS A 19 13.07 -21.68 2.65
C LYS A 19 13.03 -21.71 1.13
N SER A 20 12.38 -20.75 0.47
CA SER A 20 12.07 -20.84 -0.97
C SER A 20 13.17 -20.28 -1.88
N ILE A 21 14.09 -19.47 -1.34
CA ILE A 21 15.05 -18.69 -2.14
C ILE A 21 16.05 -19.57 -2.90
N LYS A 22 16.58 -20.63 -2.27
CA LYS A 22 17.58 -21.52 -2.90
C LYS A 22 16.98 -22.27 -4.10
N PHE A 23 15.82 -22.91 -3.90
CA PHE A 23 15.11 -23.64 -4.95
C PHE A 23 14.66 -22.72 -6.09
N PHE A 24 14.20 -21.52 -5.76
CA PHE A 24 13.87 -20.52 -6.77
C PHE A 24 15.08 -20.10 -7.61
N LYS A 25 16.24 -19.88 -6.97
CA LYS A 25 17.47 -19.53 -7.68
C LYS A 25 17.92 -20.65 -8.63
N GLU A 26 17.93 -21.89 -8.17
CA GLU A 26 18.29 -23.07 -8.98
C GLU A 26 17.32 -23.26 -10.16
N TYR A 27 16.03 -23.05 -9.92
CA TYR A 27 15.01 -23.14 -10.97
C TYR A 27 15.15 -22.03 -12.02
N LEU A 28 15.39 -20.79 -11.58
CA LEU A 28 15.64 -19.66 -12.47
C LEU A 28 16.91 -19.89 -13.30
N GLN A 29 17.96 -20.43 -12.69
CA GLN A 29 19.20 -20.79 -13.37
C GLN A 29 18.97 -21.86 -14.43
N THR A 30 18.21 -22.92 -14.10
CA THR A 30 17.80 -23.95 -15.08
C THR A 30 17.10 -23.33 -16.28
N ILE A 31 16.19 -22.37 -16.07
CA ILE A 31 15.49 -21.69 -17.16
C ILE A 31 16.46 -20.91 -18.03
N LEU A 32 17.44 -20.20 -17.44
CA LEU A 32 18.41 -19.40 -18.19
C LEU A 32 19.47 -20.23 -18.92
N GLU A 33 19.78 -21.41 -18.42
CA GLU A 33 20.79 -22.33 -18.97
C GLU A 33 20.20 -23.34 -19.95
N ASP A 34 18.87 -23.48 -20.03
CA ASP A 34 18.18 -24.35 -20.97
C ASP A 34 18.49 -23.95 -22.42
N THR A 35 19.38 -24.71 -23.08
CA THR A 35 19.80 -24.50 -24.47
C THR A 35 18.78 -24.99 -25.49
N SER A 36 17.73 -25.70 -25.05
CA SER A 36 16.66 -26.15 -25.95
C SER A 36 15.76 -24.99 -26.42
N LYS A 37 15.74 -23.87 -25.69
CA LYS A 37 14.88 -22.72 -25.96
C LYS A 37 15.69 -21.48 -26.37
N PRO A 38 15.20 -20.70 -27.36
CA PRO A 38 15.79 -19.41 -27.71
C PRO A 38 15.83 -18.43 -26.53
N TYR A 39 16.84 -17.55 -26.53
CA TYR A 39 17.05 -16.55 -25.47
C TYR A 39 15.81 -15.68 -25.19
N TYR A 40 15.12 -15.23 -26.23
CA TYR A 40 13.93 -14.38 -26.08
C TYR A 40 12.77 -15.10 -25.39
N GLN A 41 12.54 -16.39 -25.68
CA GLN A 41 11.46 -17.15 -25.03
C GLN A 41 11.72 -17.34 -23.54
N ARG A 42 12.99 -17.52 -23.14
CA ARG A 42 13.38 -17.60 -21.73
C ARG A 42 13.16 -16.28 -21.01
N ALA A 43 13.52 -15.16 -21.66
CA ALA A 43 13.27 -13.82 -21.15
C ALA A 43 11.76 -13.51 -21.03
N ASP A 44 10.97 -13.86 -22.04
CA ASP A 44 9.52 -13.69 -22.06
C ASP A 44 8.85 -14.49 -20.94
N TYR A 45 9.28 -15.74 -20.71
CA TYR A 45 8.74 -16.57 -19.63
C TYR A 45 8.95 -15.96 -18.23
N ILE A 46 10.15 -15.43 -17.97
CA ILE A 46 10.46 -14.74 -16.71
C ILE A 46 9.68 -13.42 -16.61
N GLY A 47 9.68 -12.62 -17.68
CA GLY A 47 9.01 -11.32 -17.74
C GLY A 47 7.50 -11.42 -17.54
N LEU A 48 6.85 -12.36 -18.23
CA LEU A 48 5.41 -12.62 -18.12
C LEU A 48 5.05 -13.11 -16.71
N SER A 49 5.85 -13.99 -16.11
CA SER A 49 5.61 -14.48 -14.74
C SER A 49 5.64 -13.34 -13.71
N LEU A 50 6.60 -12.42 -13.83
CA LEU A 50 6.70 -11.23 -12.98
C LEU A 50 5.57 -10.21 -13.24
N GLN A 51 5.19 -10.04 -14.51
CA GLN A 51 4.11 -9.14 -14.90
C GLN A 51 2.75 -9.64 -14.40
N GLU A 52 2.53 -10.96 -14.35
CA GLU A 52 1.30 -11.53 -13.83
C GLU A 52 1.15 -11.24 -12.33
N LEU A 53 2.21 -11.38 -11.53
CA LEU A 53 2.21 -10.97 -10.12
C LEU A 53 1.86 -9.50 -9.94
N LYS A 54 2.48 -8.63 -10.76
CA LYS A 54 2.14 -7.20 -10.75
C LYS A 54 0.67 -6.97 -11.09
N SER A 55 0.14 -7.65 -12.10
CA SER A 55 -1.26 -7.55 -12.50
C SER A 55 -2.21 -8.01 -11.40
N LYS A 56 -1.86 -9.09 -10.68
CA LYS A 56 -2.61 -9.55 -9.50
C LYS A 56 -2.62 -8.48 -8.40
N ILE A 57 -1.48 -7.86 -8.12
CA ILE A 57 -1.37 -6.75 -7.15
C ILE A 57 -2.22 -5.55 -7.59
N ASP A 58 -2.18 -5.18 -8.86
CA ASP A 58 -2.92 -4.04 -9.40
C ASP A 58 -4.45 -4.27 -9.31
N ILE A 59 -4.93 -5.49 -9.59
CA ILE A 59 -6.34 -5.87 -9.39
C ILE A 59 -6.72 -5.76 -7.91
N LEU A 60 -5.92 -6.33 -7.00
CA LEU A 60 -6.20 -6.26 -5.56
C LEU A 60 -6.23 -4.80 -5.07
N ASN A 61 -5.36 -3.94 -5.57
CA ASN A 61 -5.39 -2.51 -5.25
C ASN A 61 -6.66 -1.83 -5.72
N SER A 62 -7.15 -2.17 -6.92
CA SER A 62 -8.45 -1.69 -7.42
C SER A 62 -9.59 -2.13 -6.51
N ASP A 63 -9.65 -3.42 -6.19
CA ASP A 63 -10.69 -4.00 -5.31
C ASP A 63 -10.66 -3.36 -3.91
N ILE A 64 -9.47 -3.13 -3.34
CA ILE A 64 -9.31 -2.45 -2.05
C ILE A 64 -9.89 -1.03 -2.11
N SER A 65 -9.62 -0.29 -3.19
CA SER A 65 -10.14 1.06 -3.37
C SER A 65 -11.67 1.08 -3.42
N GLU A 66 -12.26 0.16 -4.18
CA GLU A 66 -13.72 0.01 -4.28
C GLU A 66 -14.34 -0.37 -2.94
N LEU A 67 -13.77 -1.36 -2.23
CA LEU A 67 -14.23 -1.78 -0.91
C LEU A 67 -14.16 -0.65 0.12
N GLN A 68 -13.11 0.18 0.07
CA GLN A 68 -13.01 1.36 0.94
C GLN A 68 -14.08 2.40 0.63
N SER A 69 -14.41 2.62 -0.65
CA SER A 69 -15.49 3.51 -1.07
C SER A 69 -16.85 3.02 -0.58
N LEU A 70 -17.13 1.72 -0.78
CA LEU A 70 -18.37 1.08 -0.30
C LEU A 70 -18.49 1.16 1.22
N LYS A 71 -17.41 0.89 1.96
CA LYS A 71 -17.39 1.03 3.42
C LYS A 71 -17.75 2.45 3.86
N LYS A 72 -17.18 3.47 3.23
CA LYS A 72 -17.51 4.88 3.53
C LYS A 72 -18.97 5.19 3.25
N LYS A 73 -19.49 4.78 2.09
CA LYS A 73 -20.90 4.98 1.72
C LYS A 73 -21.86 4.35 2.73
N LEU A 74 -21.59 3.12 3.15
CA LEU A 74 -22.40 2.42 4.15
C LEU A 74 -22.34 3.09 5.53
N ALA A 75 -21.16 3.54 5.95
CA ALA A 75 -21.00 4.27 7.21
C ALA A 75 -21.82 5.58 7.20
N THR A 76 -21.69 6.39 6.15
CA THR A 76 -22.47 7.64 6.01
C THR A 76 -23.97 7.38 5.95
N SER A 77 -24.40 6.34 5.23
CA SER A 77 -25.82 5.99 5.14
C SER A 77 -26.37 5.52 6.48
N LEU A 78 -25.60 4.78 7.26
CA LEU A 78 -25.98 4.33 8.60
C LEU A 78 -26.10 5.50 9.58
N ASP A 79 -25.16 6.45 9.53
CA ASP A 79 -25.20 7.62 10.41
C ASP A 79 -26.42 8.50 10.08
N LEU A 80 -26.68 8.77 8.80
CA LEU A 80 -27.89 9.47 8.36
C LEU A 80 -29.17 8.74 8.77
N ALA A 81 -29.22 7.42 8.62
CA ALA A 81 -30.38 6.64 9.03
C ALA A 81 -30.64 6.75 10.53
N LYS A 82 -29.58 6.75 11.37
CA LYS A 82 -29.70 6.95 12.82
C LYS A 82 -30.21 8.35 13.16
N GLU A 83 -29.67 9.39 12.51
CA GLU A 83 -30.11 10.78 12.72
C GLU A 83 -31.59 10.97 12.36
N ILE A 84 -32.02 10.51 11.19
CA ILE A 84 -33.42 10.60 10.75
C ILE A 84 -34.33 9.81 11.69
N THR A 85 -33.92 8.61 12.10
CA THR A 85 -34.70 7.79 13.03
C THR A 85 -34.83 8.47 14.39
N ALA A 86 -33.75 9.06 14.91
CA ALA A 86 -33.79 9.81 16.16
C ALA A 86 -34.70 11.04 16.06
N GLN A 87 -34.63 11.79 14.96
CA GLN A 87 -35.49 12.94 14.70
C GLN A 87 -36.97 12.58 14.74
N ILE A 88 -37.37 11.51 14.03
CA ILE A 88 -38.75 11.03 14.01
C ILE A 88 -39.21 10.58 15.41
N LEU A 89 -38.36 9.88 16.15
CA LEU A 89 -38.69 9.44 17.51
C LEU A 89 -38.92 10.63 18.45
N ILE A 90 -38.09 11.67 18.38
CA ILE A 90 -38.23 12.90 19.16
C ILE A 90 -39.52 13.64 18.80
N GLU A 91 -39.83 13.78 17.51
CA GLU A 91 -41.07 14.42 17.02
C GLU A 91 -42.33 13.72 17.52
N ASN A 92 -42.27 12.40 17.72
CA ASN A 92 -43.36 11.61 18.26
C ASN A 92 -43.34 11.50 19.81
N GLY A 93 -42.38 12.15 20.49
CA GLY A 93 -42.24 12.11 21.94
C GLY A 93 -41.79 10.76 22.51
N ILE A 94 -41.11 9.94 21.71
CA ILE A 94 -40.67 8.59 22.08
C ILE A 94 -39.18 8.59 22.39
N ASP A 95 -38.82 8.46 23.67
CA ASP A 95 -37.42 8.39 24.10
C ASP A 95 -36.80 6.99 23.92
N ARG A 96 -37.63 5.94 24.00
CA ARG A 96 -37.19 4.55 23.91
C ARG A 96 -38.28 3.62 23.36
N ILE A 97 -37.89 2.70 22.48
CA ILE A 97 -38.72 1.59 21.97
C ILE A 97 -38.01 0.27 22.25
N ASP A 98 -38.68 -0.66 22.92
CA ASP A 98 -38.15 -2.01 23.12
C ASP A 98 -38.54 -2.92 21.95
N GLY A 99 -37.64 -3.83 21.56
CA GLY A 99 -37.84 -4.75 20.45
C GLY A 99 -38.00 -6.19 20.92
N ASN A 100 -38.56 -7.03 20.05
CA ASN A 100 -38.63 -8.48 20.29
C ASN A 100 -37.33 -9.21 19.84
N VAL A 101 -36.66 -8.72 18.79
CA VAL A 101 -35.40 -9.29 18.25
C VAL A 101 -34.17 -8.48 18.69
N ILE A 102 -34.33 -7.18 18.92
CA ILE A 102 -33.29 -6.28 19.46
C ILE A 102 -33.74 -5.77 20.82
N SER A 103 -32.81 -5.51 21.74
CA SER A 103 -33.15 -5.11 23.11
C SER A 103 -33.94 -3.79 23.16
N SER A 104 -33.41 -2.72 22.55
CA SER A 104 -34.12 -1.44 22.46
C SER A 104 -33.47 -0.47 21.47
N LEU A 105 -34.25 0.51 21.01
CA LEU A 105 -33.79 1.76 20.42
C LEU A 105 -33.97 2.86 21.46
N THR A 106 -32.89 3.54 21.83
CA THR A 106 -32.94 4.67 22.77
C THR A 106 -32.38 5.90 22.07
N VAL A 107 -33.14 7.00 22.12
CA VAL A 107 -32.70 8.28 21.59
C VAL A 107 -31.65 8.87 22.53
N THR A 108 -30.49 9.22 22.00
CA THR A 108 -29.47 9.96 22.76
C THR A 108 -29.70 11.45 22.54
N LYS A 109 -29.79 12.22 23.62
CA LYS A 109 -29.99 13.68 23.53
C LYS A 109 -28.79 14.33 22.85
N GLU A 110 -29.06 15.39 22.10
CA GLU A 110 -28.00 16.22 21.50
C GLU A 110 -27.05 16.72 22.58
N SER A 111 -25.75 16.54 22.36
CA SER A 111 -24.70 17.07 23.21
C SER A 111 -23.76 17.88 22.34
N SER A 112 -23.71 19.19 22.57
CA SER A 112 -22.75 20.07 21.92
C SER A 112 -21.43 20.04 22.69
N LYS A 113 -20.34 19.71 21.98
CA LYS A 113 -18.98 19.93 22.47
C LYS A 113 -18.34 21.02 21.63
N GLU A 114 -18.07 22.17 22.23
CA GLU A 114 -17.38 23.27 21.56
C GLU A 114 -15.92 22.90 21.30
N LYS A 115 -15.57 22.56 20.05
CA LYS A 115 -14.19 22.53 19.60
C LYS A 115 -13.75 23.93 19.21
N ARG A 116 -12.93 24.56 20.05
CA ARG A 116 -12.28 25.84 19.73
C ARG A 116 -11.19 25.61 18.68
N ASN A 117 -11.47 25.95 17.42
CA ASN A 117 -10.44 26.03 16.39
C ASN A 117 -9.73 27.38 16.50
N ILE A 118 -8.53 27.38 17.08
CA ILE A 118 -7.69 28.57 17.16
C ILE A 118 -6.98 28.74 15.81
N LYS A 119 -7.42 29.71 15.00
CA LYS A 119 -6.65 30.17 13.84
C LYS A 119 -5.73 31.30 14.28
N ILE A 120 -4.42 31.07 14.21
CA ILE A 120 -3.40 32.10 14.45
C ILE A 120 -3.42 33.05 13.25
N LYS A 121 -3.81 34.31 13.47
CA LYS A 121 -3.83 35.34 12.41
C LYS A 121 -2.44 35.90 12.12
N ASP A 122 -1.64 36.07 13.17
CA ASP A 122 -0.25 36.53 13.08
C ASP A 122 0.65 35.62 13.92
N SER A 123 1.49 34.87 13.22
CA SER A 123 2.37 33.88 13.84
C SER A 123 3.49 34.55 14.63
N ASN A 124 4.05 35.66 14.13
CA ASN A 124 5.25 36.26 14.71
C ASN A 124 4.95 36.92 16.07
N SER A 125 3.82 37.61 16.19
CA SER A 125 3.39 38.18 17.46
C SER A 125 3.05 37.09 18.49
N VAL A 126 2.42 35.99 18.08
CA VAL A 126 2.11 34.85 18.99
C VAL A 126 3.39 34.14 19.44
N MET A 127 4.37 34.01 18.53
CA MET A 127 5.68 33.47 18.85
C MET A 127 6.44 34.38 19.83
N GLY A 128 6.42 35.69 19.62
CA GLY A 128 7.02 36.70 20.51
C GLY A 128 6.37 36.78 21.89
N LEU A 129 5.10 36.35 22.01
CA LEU A 129 4.38 36.22 23.28
C LEU A 129 4.72 34.92 24.04
N GLY A 130 5.67 34.12 23.55
CA GLY A 130 6.17 32.93 24.22
C GLY A 130 5.37 31.66 23.94
N PHE A 131 4.41 31.67 23.01
CA PHE A 131 3.70 30.47 22.57
C PHE A 131 4.49 29.71 21.48
N VAL A 132 5.73 29.36 21.81
CA VAL A 132 6.64 28.60 20.93
C VAL A 132 7.08 27.30 21.59
N LYS A 133 7.28 26.27 20.76
CA LYS A 133 7.97 25.04 21.15
C LYS A 133 9.37 25.10 20.56
N PHE A 134 10.39 25.15 21.41
CA PHE A 134 11.78 25.09 20.98
C PHE A 134 12.13 23.63 20.70
N GLU A 135 12.28 23.31 19.42
CA GLU A 135 12.81 22.03 18.95
C GLU A 135 14.13 22.31 18.25
N VAL A 136 15.05 21.35 18.33
CA VAL A 136 16.32 21.43 17.61
C VAL A 136 16.01 21.29 16.12
N ASP A 137 16.50 22.24 15.32
CA ASP A 137 16.37 22.18 13.87
C ASP A 137 17.31 21.11 13.31
N LEU A 138 16.75 19.94 13.02
CA LEU A 138 17.51 18.80 12.50
C LEU A 138 18.06 19.09 11.10
N GLU A 139 17.41 19.93 10.28
CA GLU A 139 17.86 20.22 8.92
C GLU A 139 19.11 21.10 8.92
N ASP A 140 19.17 22.09 9.81
CA ASP A 140 20.35 22.96 9.93
C ASP A 140 21.49 22.26 10.67
N VAL A 141 21.19 21.37 11.61
CA VAL A 141 22.18 20.48 12.22
C VAL A 141 22.79 19.53 11.19
N GLU A 142 22.00 18.94 10.29
CA GLU A 142 22.51 18.09 9.19
C GLU A 142 23.46 18.88 8.26
N LYS A 143 23.08 20.10 7.85
CA LYS A 143 23.95 20.97 7.03
C LYS A 143 25.24 21.37 7.76
N ALA A 144 25.17 21.59 9.07
CA ALA A 144 26.32 21.92 9.89
C ALA A 144 27.26 20.72 10.06
N ILE A 145 26.74 19.50 10.12
CA ILE A 145 27.53 18.25 10.15
C ILE A 145 28.33 18.07 8.86
N ASP A 146 27.82 18.51 7.71
CA ASP A 146 28.56 18.48 6.43
C ASP A 146 29.73 19.48 6.38
N THR A 147 29.72 20.49 7.26
CA THR A 147 30.78 21.52 7.35
C THR A 147 31.83 21.12 8.38
N LYS A 148 33.13 21.34 8.06
CA LYS A 148 34.24 20.97 8.96
C LYS A 148 34.19 21.66 10.32
N GLU A 149 33.70 22.89 10.38
CA GLU A 149 33.59 23.70 11.60
C GLU A 149 32.39 23.26 12.45
N GLY A 150 31.23 23.02 11.83
CA GLY A 150 30.03 22.53 12.52
C GLY A 150 30.19 21.12 13.07
N LEU A 151 30.96 20.25 12.39
CA LEU A 151 31.25 18.90 12.89
C LEU A 151 32.10 18.92 14.18
N VAL A 152 33.00 19.89 14.36
CA VAL A 152 33.80 20.03 15.59
C VAL A 152 32.91 20.46 16.75
N GLU A 153 32.08 21.49 16.54
CA GLU A 153 31.20 22.04 17.57
C GLU A 153 30.05 21.10 17.96
N LEU A 154 29.50 20.34 16.99
CA LEU A 154 28.38 19.43 17.22
C LEU A 154 28.81 18.03 17.67
N SER A 155 30.09 17.65 17.47
CA SER A 155 30.61 16.33 17.91
C SER A 155 30.53 16.11 19.43
N GLU A 156 30.54 17.19 20.21
CA GLU A 156 30.39 17.11 21.68
C GLU A 156 28.94 16.82 22.10
N PHE A 157 27.96 17.06 21.23
CA PHE A 157 26.52 17.01 21.55
C PHE A 157 25.73 15.98 20.74
N ILE A 158 26.31 15.38 19.69
CA ILE A 158 25.61 14.47 18.76
C ILE A 158 26.43 13.19 18.55
N GLU A 159 25.76 12.03 18.64
CA GLU A 159 26.31 10.73 18.26
C GLU A 159 25.86 10.36 16.84
N ILE A 160 26.80 10.35 15.89
CA ILE A 160 26.50 10.01 14.48
C ILE A 160 26.74 8.52 14.27
N SER A 161 25.65 7.75 14.10
CA SER A 161 25.72 6.34 13.71
C SER A 161 25.46 6.17 12.21
N ASN A 162 26.52 5.90 11.45
CA ASN A 162 26.41 5.68 10.01
C ASN A 162 25.87 4.27 9.73
N THR A 163 24.56 4.15 9.53
CA THR A 163 23.95 2.90 9.07
C THR A 163 23.99 2.83 7.56
N THR A 164 24.86 1.99 7.01
CA THR A 164 24.91 1.73 5.56
C THR A 164 23.79 0.76 5.16
N VAL A 165 22.70 1.31 4.63
CA VAL A 165 21.60 0.51 4.08
C VAL A 165 21.92 0.12 2.64
N VAL A 166 22.40 -1.11 2.44
CA VAL A 166 22.62 -1.67 1.09
C VAL A 166 21.28 -2.14 0.53
N THR A 167 20.72 -1.37 -0.42
CA THR A 167 19.56 -1.83 -1.18
C THR A 167 19.98 -2.86 -2.24
N PRO A 168 19.43 -4.09 -2.23
CA PRO A 168 19.80 -5.11 -3.21
C PRO A 168 19.32 -4.74 -4.62
N SER A 169 20.05 -5.22 -5.64
CA SER A 169 19.68 -5.04 -7.05
C SER A 169 18.33 -5.68 -7.38
N LYS A 170 17.51 -4.98 -8.18
CA LYS A 170 16.17 -5.45 -8.61
C LYS A 170 16.06 -5.45 -10.13
N ILE A 171 15.31 -6.41 -10.68
CA ILE A 171 15.05 -6.49 -12.11
C ILE A 171 13.88 -5.59 -12.51
N LYS A 172 14.01 -4.89 -13.64
CA LYS A 172 12.93 -4.08 -14.23
C LYS A 172 12.36 -4.80 -15.44
N VAL A 173 11.07 -5.13 -15.40
CA VAL A 173 10.35 -5.67 -16.56
C VAL A 173 9.83 -4.52 -17.42
N ASN A 174 10.31 -4.42 -18.66
CA ASN A 174 9.84 -3.43 -19.63
C ASN A 174 8.98 -4.16 -20.68
N ALA A 175 7.66 -4.09 -20.53
CA ALA A 175 6.75 -4.68 -21.51
C ALA A 175 6.76 -3.85 -22.81
N LYS A 176 6.78 -4.53 -23.96
CA LYS A 176 6.50 -3.89 -25.26
C LYS A 176 5.03 -3.47 -25.29
N LYS A 177 4.72 -2.33 -25.90
CA LYS A 177 3.33 -1.93 -26.17
C LYS A 177 2.73 -2.92 -27.19
N LEU A 178 1.87 -3.83 -26.75
CA LEU A 178 1.06 -4.65 -27.67
C LEU A 178 -0.17 -3.85 -28.12
N SER A 179 -0.42 -3.84 -29.42
CA SER A 179 -1.68 -3.38 -30.01
C SER A 179 -2.76 -4.43 -29.70
N LYS A 180 -3.98 -4.00 -29.37
CA LYS A 180 -5.07 -4.80 -28.78
C LYS A 180 -5.58 -6.02 -29.58
N ASP A 181 -5.04 -6.34 -30.76
CA ASP A 181 -5.67 -7.29 -31.71
C ASP A 181 -5.09 -8.72 -31.77
N ASN A 182 -3.95 -9.04 -31.16
CA ASN A 182 -3.29 -10.36 -31.37
C ASN A 182 -3.11 -11.21 -30.08
N ASP A 183 -3.97 -11.03 -29.08
CA ASP A 183 -3.66 -11.33 -27.67
C ASP A 183 -3.94 -12.78 -27.19
N SER A 184 -4.07 -13.77 -28.06
CA SER A 184 -4.37 -15.15 -27.61
C SER A 184 -3.64 -16.28 -28.34
N SER A 185 -3.41 -16.19 -29.65
CA SER A 185 -2.92 -17.37 -30.40
C SER A 185 -1.41 -17.62 -30.30
N ILE A 186 -0.58 -16.58 -30.27
CA ILE A 186 0.88 -16.73 -30.38
C ILE A 186 1.54 -17.13 -29.05
N THR A 187 0.98 -16.70 -27.92
CA THR A 187 1.48 -17.10 -26.60
C THR A 187 1.13 -18.55 -26.29
N ASP A 188 -0.09 -18.99 -26.63
CA ASP A 188 -0.59 -20.33 -26.29
C ASP A 188 0.17 -21.46 -27.01
N GLU A 189 0.64 -21.23 -28.24
CA GLU A 189 1.40 -22.24 -29.00
C GLU A 189 2.83 -22.45 -28.48
N ILE A 190 3.49 -21.43 -27.94
CA ILE A 190 4.82 -21.58 -27.32
C ILE A 190 4.72 -22.28 -25.95
N LEU A 191 3.53 -22.25 -25.32
CA LEU A 191 3.29 -22.65 -23.93
C LEU A 191 2.73 -24.07 -23.74
N THR A 192 2.28 -24.75 -24.81
CA THR A 192 1.72 -26.12 -24.75
C THR A 192 2.75 -27.25 -24.83
N LEU A 193 4.00 -26.96 -25.21
CA LEU A 193 5.03 -28.00 -25.41
C LEU A 193 5.68 -28.54 -24.12
N GLN A 194 5.23 -28.14 -22.93
CA GLN A 194 5.84 -28.59 -21.66
C GLN A 194 5.02 -29.64 -20.89
N THR A 195 3.95 -30.18 -21.48
CA THR A 195 3.18 -31.31 -20.90
C THR A 195 3.28 -32.62 -21.69
N ALA A 196 4.20 -32.73 -22.66
CA ALA A 196 4.43 -33.96 -23.41
C ALA A 196 5.86 -34.49 -23.21
N ALA A 197 6.11 -35.11 -22.06
CA ALA A 197 7.03 -36.24 -21.79
C ALA A 197 7.20 -36.43 -20.28
#